data_AF-A0A6J7AH58-F1
#
_entry.id   AF-A0A6J7AH58-F1
#
_cell.length_a   1.000
_cell.length_b   1.000
_cell.length_c   1.000
_cell.angle_alpha   90.00
_cell.angle_beta   90.00
_cell.angle_gamma   90.00
#
_symmetry.space_group_name_H-M   'P 1'
#
loop_
_entity.id
_entity.type
_entity.pdbx_description
1 polymer ?
#
loop_
_entity_poly.entity_id
_entity_poly.type
_entity_poly.pdbx_seq_one_letter_code
_entity_poly.pdbx_strand_id
1 'polypeptide(L)' 'MANFVRDIAKSHVLTLRYLARPAKPGEDTSGPELSADMIIRDACSLILDEQRPIRVSDKGKALGVVSSDDVLRIISGVA' A
#
# COMPACT_ATOMS: atom_id res chain seq x y z
N MET A 1 20.80 30.09 6.84
CA MET A 1 19.97 28.98 7.38
C MET A 1 19.79 27.98 6.26
N ALA A 2 20.38 26.79 6.40
CA ALA A 2 20.26 25.74 5.38
C ALA A 2 18.86 25.12 5.48
N ASN A 3 18.07 25.22 4.41
CA ASN A 3 16.80 24.54 4.32
C ASN A 3 17.07 23.05 4.05
N PHE A 4 17.07 22.22 5.10
CA PHE A 4 17.23 20.78 4.99
C PHE A 4 15.88 20.13 4.63
N VAL A 5 15.45 20.30 3.38
CA VAL A 5 14.38 19.48 2.81
C VAL A 5 15.07 18.49 1.88
N ARG A 6 15.18 17.24 2.32
CA ARG A 6 15.53 16.13 1.42
C ARG A 6 14.24 15.72 0.72
N ASP A 7 14.25 15.65 -0.61
CA ASP A 7 13.18 15.02 -1.36
C ASP A 7 13.15 13.52 -1.01
N ILE A 8 12.18 13.13 -0.19
CA ILE A 8 11.92 11.74 0.17
C ILE A 8 10.69 11.30 -0.63
N ALA A 9 10.84 10.23 -1.42
CA ALA A 9 9.73 9.63 -2.15
C ALA A 9 8.59 9.27 -1.19
N LYS A 10 7.34 9.58 -1.55
CA LYS A 10 6.16 9.37 -0.70
C LYS A 10 6.04 7.93 -0.19
N SER A 11 6.42 6.93 -0.99
CA SER A 11 6.42 5.51 -0.62
C SER A 11 7.35 5.13 0.55
N HIS A 12 8.33 5.97 0.87
CA HIS A 12 9.23 5.78 2.01
C HIS A 12 8.61 6.23 3.34
N VAL A 13 7.51 6.99 3.30
CA VAL A 13 6.92 7.63 4.49
C VAL A 13 5.47 7.21 4.68
N LEU A 14 4.75 6.94 3.59
CA LEU A 14 3.36 6.52 3.65
C LEU A 14 3.24 5.03 3.99
N THR A 15 2.16 4.69 4.68
CA THR A 15 1.81 3.32 5.05
C THR A 15 0.70 2.77 4.15
N LEU A 16 0.48 1.46 4.21
CA LEU A 16 -0.59 0.79 3.46
C LEU A 16 -1.99 1.36 3.75
N ARG A 17 -2.22 1.96 4.92
CA ARG A 17 -3.47 2.68 5.23
C ARG A 17 -3.83 3.71 4.17
N TYR A 18 -2.85 4.39 3.57
CA TYR A 18 -3.09 5.43 2.58
C TYR A 18 -3.57 4.85 1.24
N LEU A 19 -3.18 3.61 0.94
CA LEU A 19 -3.56 2.90 -0.28
C LEU A 19 -4.81 2.05 -0.13
N ALA A 20 -5.13 1.63 1.11
CA ALA A 20 -6.24 0.72 1.37
C ALA A 20 -7.56 1.31 0.86
N ARG A 21 -8.19 0.60 -0.07
CA ARG A 21 -9.48 0.95 -0.64
C ARG A 21 -10.48 -0.20 -0.46
N PRO A 22 -11.79 0.06 -0.51
CA PRO A 22 -12.77 -1.02 -0.61
C PRO A 22 -12.47 -1.93 -1.80
N ALA A 23 -12.69 -3.24 -1.62
CA ALA A 23 -12.61 -4.20 -2.70
C ALA A 23 -13.71 -3.90 -3.74
N LYS A 24 -13.35 -3.97 -5.01
CA LYS A 24 -14.30 -3.84 -6.11
C LYS A 24 -15.18 -5.10 -6.19
N PRO A 25 -16.40 -5.01 -6.75
CA PRO A 25 -17.22 -6.20 -6.96
C PRO A 25 -16.48 -7.25 -7.80
N GLY A 26 -16.36 -8.47 -7.27
CA GLY A 26 -15.65 -9.58 -7.93
C GLY A 26 -14.13 -9.56 -7.77
N GLU A 27 -13.56 -8.61 -7.04
CA GLU A 27 -12.14 -8.59 -6.70
C GLU A 27 -11.84 -9.66 -5.64
N ASP A 28 -10.73 -10.39 -5.82
CA ASP A 28 -10.32 -11.43 -4.89
C ASP A 28 -9.92 -10.80 -3.54
N THR A 29 -10.51 -11.33 -2.47
CA THR A 29 -10.23 -10.92 -1.08
C THR A 29 -9.63 -12.05 -0.25
N SER A 30 -9.19 -13.14 -0.88
CA SER A 30 -8.55 -14.28 -0.22
C SER A 30 -7.03 -14.15 -0.06
N GLY A 31 -6.46 -13.02 -0.48
CA GLY A 31 -5.02 -12.76 -0.43
C GLY A 31 -4.44 -12.64 0.99
N PRO A 32 -3.10 -12.54 1.09
CA PRO A 32 -2.42 -12.36 2.36
C PRO A 32 -2.83 -11.04 3.04
N GLU A 33 -2.71 -11.03 4.36
CA GLU A 33 -3.09 -9.89 5.18
C GLU A 33 -1.84 -9.16 5.69
N LEU A 34 -1.79 -7.84 5.47
CA LEU A 34 -0.73 -6.97 5.97
C LEU A 34 -1.30 -5.87 6.88
N SER A 35 -0.45 -5.39 7.79
CA SER A 35 -0.81 -4.30 8.70
C SER A 35 -0.93 -2.98 7.96
N ALA A 36 -1.96 -2.19 8.31
CA ALA A 36 -2.17 -0.83 7.84
C ALA A 36 -1.01 0.12 8.17
N ASP A 37 -0.21 -0.21 9.18
CA ASP A 37 0.94 0.59 9.62
C ASP A 37 2.25 0.20 8.92
N MET A 38 2.23 -0.84 8.07
CA MET A 38 3.40 -1.22 7.27
C MET A 38 3.71 -0.14 6.23
N ILE A 39 5.00 0.21 6.11
CA ILE A 39 5.49 1.18 5.13
C ILE A 39 5.34 0.61 3.72
N ILE A 40 4.86 1.44 2.78
CA ILE A 40 4.61 1.02 1.39
C ILE A 40 5.87 0.42 0.75
N ARG A 41 7.04 1.03 0.96
CA ARG A 41 8.33 0.50 0.46
C ARG A 41 8.56 -0.96 0.89
N ASP A 42 8.28 -1.29 2.13
CA ASP A 42 8.55 -2.63 2.66
C ASP A 42 7.51 -3.63 2.13
N ALA A 43 6.25 -3.18 1.99
CA ALA A 43 5.17 -3.97 1.42
C ALA A 43 5.29 -4.18 -0.10
N CYS A 44 6.00 -3.32 -0.83
CA CYS A 44 6.09 -3.37 -2.30
C CYS A 44 6.54 -4.73 -2.82
N SER A 45 7.59 -5.30 -2.23
CA SER A 45 8.12 -6.61 -2.65
C SER A 45 7.05 -7.70 -2.53
N LEU A 46 6.36 -7.76 -1.39
CA LEU A 46 5.28 -8.72 -1.13
C LEU A 46 4.09 -8.52 -2.08
N ILE A 47 3.71 -7.28 -2.36
CA ILE A 47 2.60 -6.95 -3.26
C ILE A 47 2.93 -7.30 -4.72
N LEU A 48 4.18 -7.12 -5.13
CA LEU A 48 4.62 -7.42 -6.49
C LEU A 48 4.78 -8.93 -6.73
N ASP A 49 5.13 -9.69 -5.70
CA ASP A 49 5.25 -11.15 -5.77
C ASP A 49 3.89 -11.86 -5.70
N GLU A 50 2.90 -11.25 -5.04
CA GLU A 50 1.56 -11.82 -4.89
C GLU A 50 0.65 -11.47 -6.10
N GLN A 51 -0.01 -12.49 -6.67
CA GLN A 51 -0.91 -12.33 -7.81
C GLN A 51 -2.32 -11.85 -7.41
N ARG A 52 -2.61 -11.80 -6.11
CA ARG A 52 -3.90 -11.42 -5.54
C ARG A 52 -3.80 -10.10 -4.76
N PRO A 53 -4.90 -9.36 -4.62
CA PRO A 53 -4.94 -8.17 -3.78
C PRO A 53 -4.58 -8.50 -2.33
N ILE A 54 -3.74 -7.66 -1.74
CA ILE A 54 -3.37 -7.74 -0.33
C ILE A 54 -4.50 -7.18 0.50
N ARG A 55 -4.94 -7.93 1.53
CA ARG A 55 -5.86 -7.42 2.55
C ARG A 55 -5.09 -6.54 3.52
N VAL A 56 -5.64 -5.36 3.81
CA VAL A 56 -5.08 -4.45 4.80
C VAL A 56 -5.97 -4.43 6.04
N SER A 57 -5.38 -4.68 7.19
CA SER A 57 -6.07 -4.59 8.48
C SER A 57 -5.34 -3.70 9.48
N ASP A 58 -6.10 -3.10 10.38
CA ASP A 58 -5.60 -2.31 11.50
C ASP A 58 -6.08 -2.96 12.79
N LYS A 59 -5.15 -3.58 13.54
CA LYS A 59 -5.43 -4.27 14.82
C LYS A 59 -6.63 -5.25 14.74
N GLY A 60 -6.68 -6.03 13.67
CA GLY A 60 -7.75 -7.01 13.42
C GLY A 60 -9.02 -6.45 12.78
N LYS A 61 -9.08 -5.14 12.50
CA LYS A 61 -10.16 -4.54 11.71
C LYS A 61 -9.76 -4.48 10.24
N ALA A 62 -10.51 -5.16 9.37
CA ALA A 62 -10.32 -5.05 7.93
C ALA A 62 -10.59 -3.61 7.46
N LEU A 63 -9.61 -3.00 6.79
CA LEU A 63 -9.72 -1.65 6.20
C LEU A 63 -10.03 -1.72 4.71
N GLY A 64 -9.48 -2.69 3.99
CA GLY A 64 -9.68 -2.82 2.56
C GLY A 64 -8.64 -3.71 1.89
N VAL A 65 -8.44 -3.47 0.60
CA VAL A 65 -7.44 -4.17 -0.23
C VAL A 65 -6.50 -3.18 -0.91
N VAL A 66 -5.29 -3.66 -1.22
CA VAL A 66 -4.28 -2.96 -2.03
C VAL A 66 -3.81 -3.91 -3.12
N SER A 67 -3.92 -3.47 -4.37
CA SER A 67 -3.41 -4.19 -5.53
C SER A 67 -2.06 -3.63 -6.00
N SER A 68 -1.39 -4.36 -6.88
CA SER A 68 -0.16 -3.90 -7.53
C SER A 68 -0.37 -2.62 -8.34
N ASP A 69 -1.54 -2.40 -8.95
CA ASP A 69 -1.88 -1.15 -9.65
C ASP A 69 -1.90 0.06 -8.70
N ASP A 70 -2.46 -0.11 -7.50
CA ASP A 70 -2.53 0.96 -6.49
C ASP A 70 -1.12 1.40 -6.06
N VAL A 71 -0.20 0.44 -5.92
CA VAL A 71 1.22 0.70 -5.60
C VAL A 71 1.94 1.38 -6.76
N LEU A 72 1.76 0.89 -7.99
CA LEU A 72 2.42 1.44 -9.18
C LEU A 72 2.04 2.90 -9.43
N ARG A 73 0.79 3.31 -9.16
CA ARG A 73 0.36 4.72 -9.26
C ARG A 73 1.14 5.64 -8.32
N ILE A 74 1.39 5.21 -7.08
CA ILE A 74 2.16 5.98 -6.12
C ILE A 74 3.64 6.10 -6.51
N ILE A 75 4.24 5.00 -7.00
CA ILE A 75 5.65 4.98 -7.39
C ILE A 75 5.90 5.76 -8.69
N SER A 76 4.99 5.63 -9.67
CA SER A 76 5.07 6.35 -10.94
C SER A 76 4.78 7.85 -10.84
N GLY A 77 4.31 8.32 -9.68
CA GLY A 77 3.96 9.72 -9.46
C GLY A 77 2.68 10.17 -10.17
N VAL A 78 1.88 9.24 -10.71
CA VAL A 78 0.61 9.51 -11.40
C VAL A 78 -0.58 9.48 -10.43
N ALA A 79 -0.35 9.87 -9.17
CA ALA A 79 -1.37 9.88 -8.12
C ALA A 79 -2.25 11.13 -8.17
#